data_AF-A0A3S2V2F1-F1
#
_entry.id   AF-A0A3S2V2F1-F1
#
_cell.length_a   1.000
_cell.length_b   1.000
_cell.length_c   1.000
_cell.angle_alpha   90.00
_cell.angle_beta   90.00
_cell.angle_gamma   90.00
#
_symmetry.space_group_name_H-M   'P 1'
#
loop_
_entity.id
_entity.type
_entity.pdbx_description
1 polymer ?
#
loop_
_entity_poly.entity_id
_entity_poly.type
_entity_poly.pdbx_seq_one_letter_code
_entity_poly.pdbx_strand_id
1 'polypeptide(L)'
;MEQFKIRKDGFKEIRKSSLNKAIPISLIALFGGLSISYFNADEQQDVINIFPFLIPLMLGLLAFGLYRGINRQKEIFESYVITFNNNDIIREQYNTSTITISKTDIDKIIKNSNGSFTIKGNSIVDVIDIPSQIENYEKIEKSLSEIRQISTKNNEPFFQKYRLVLSIFSIGLMACVYISKDKIIVGVSGTILLVLLGYSFFEIQRNKSIDKKTKKGMWWLIVVIASIIGNIYFKIMGQ
;
A
#
# COMPACT_ATOMS: atom_id res chain seq x y z
N MET A 1 -19.24 -3.42 -27.56
CA MET A 1 -18.42 -3.77 -26.38
C MET A 1 -16.98 -3.77 -26.83
N GLU A 2 -16.17 -2.86 -26.29
CA GLU A 2 -14.75 -2.78 -26.62
C GLU A 2 -13.93 -3.15 -25.39
N GLN A 3 -12.89 -3.96 -25.57
CA GLN A 3 -12.00 -4.38 -24.50
C GLN A 3 -10.58 -3.90 -24.76
N PHE A 4 -9.92 -3.45 -23.70
CA PHE A 4 -8.55 -3.01 -23.74
C PHE A 4 -7.74 -3.75 -22.66
N LYS A 5 -6.54 -4.17 -23.04
CA LYS A 5 -5.61 -4.91 -22.19
C LYS A 5 -4.29 -4.16 -22.06
N ILE A 6 -3.46 -4.57 -21.11
CA ILE A 6 -2.09 -4.06 -21.01
C ILE A 6 -1.29 -4.50 -22.23
N ARG A 7 -0.49 -3.59 -22.78
CA ARG A 7 0.44 -3.90 -23.86
C ARG A 7 1.41 -4.99 -23.46
N LYS A 8 1.80 -5.82 -24.42
CA LYS A 8 2.91 -6.76 -24.23
C LYS A 8 4.13 -6.00 -23.66
N ASP A 9 4.74 -6.55 -22.62
CA ASP A 9 5.88 -5.97 -21.90
C ASP A 9 5.64 -4.69 -21.07
N GLY A 10 4.40 -4.20 -20.95
CA GLY A 10 4.11 -2.98 -20.17
C GLY A 10 4.57 -3.05 -18.70
N PHE A 11 4.64 -4.25 -18.10
CA PHE A 11 5.10 -4.42 -16.73
C PHE A 11 6.58 -4.01 -16.53
N LYS A 12 7.43 -4.17 -17.56
CA LYS A 12 8.87 -3.87 -17.45
C LYS A 12 9.13 -2.41 -17.08
N GLU A 13 8.31 -1.50 -17.56
CA GLU A 13 8.42 -0.06 -17.29
C GLU A 13 8.10 0.29 -15.84
N ILE A 14 7.05 -0.33 -15.28
CA ILE A 14 6.64 -0.05 -13.91
C ILE A 14 7.46 -0.82 -12.87
N ARG A 15 8.10 -1.93 -13.26
CA ARG A 15 8.90 -2.78 -12.37
C ARG A 15 9.99 -1.98 -11.66
N LYS A 16 10.73 -1.12 -12.37
CA LYS A 16 11.80 -0.30 -11.79
C LYS A 16 11.24 0.70 -10.78
N SER A 17 10.14 1.36 -11.10
CA SER A 17 9.47 2.31 -10.19
C SER A 17 8.98 1.61 -8.91
N SER A 18 8.41 0.41 -9.04
CA SER A 18 7.96 -0.40 -7.90
C SER A 18 9.12 -0.82 -7.00
N LEU A 19 10.24 -1.26 -7.58
CA LEU A 19 11.44 -1.63 -6.81
C LEU A 19 12.07 -0.42 -6.10
N ASN A 20 12.19 0.72 -6.80
CA ASN A 20 12.74 1.94 -6.23
C ASN A 20 11.94 2.47 -5.03
N LYS A 21 10.64 2.16 -4.95
CA LYS A 21 9.80 2.49 -3.79
C LYS A 21 9.88 1.41 -2.70
N ALA A 22 9.87 0.14 -3.09
CA ALA A 22 9.81 -0.97 -2.14
C ALA A 22 11.13 -1.18 -1.36
N ILE A 23 12.28 -1.01 -2.02
CA ILE A 23 13.60 -1.25 -1.41
C ILE A 23 13.85 -0.29 -0.23
N PRO A 24 13.75 1.05 -0.38
CA PRO A 24 14.00 1.97 0.74
C PRO A 24 13.06 1.74 1.92
N ILE A 25 11.77 1.49 1.66
CA ILE A 25 10.79 1.20 2.72
C ILE A 25 11.17 -0.08 3.48
N SER A 26 11.57 -1.12 2.75
CA SER A 26 11.97 -2.39 3.36
C SER A 26 13.25 -2.26 4.19
N LEU A 27 14.21 -1.46 3.72
CA LEU A 27 15.44 -1.16 4.46
C LEU A 27 15.15 -0.36 5.73
N ILE A 28 14.30 0.67 5.66
CA ILE A 28 13.89 1.44 6.84
C ILE A 28 13.23 0.52 7.88
N ALA A 29 12.35 -0.39 7.45
CA ALA A 29 11.72 -1.35 8.35
C ALA A 29 12.73 -2.32 8.98
N LEU A 30 13.69 -2.82 8.19
CA LEU A 30 14.79 -3.66 8.67
C LEU A 30 15.62 -2.95 9.74
N PHE A 31 16.09 -1.73 9.43
CA PHE A 31 16.88 -0.93 10.36
C PHE A 31 16.09 -0.61 11.63
N GLY A 32 14.82 -0.22 11.51
CA GLY A 32 13.96 0.04 12.66
C GLY A 32 13.83 -1.18 13.57
N GLY A 33 13.62 -2.37 13.00
CA GLY A 33 13.56 -3.63 13.76
C GLY A 33 14.87 -3.96 14.49
N LEU A 34 16.01 -3.81 13.81
CA LEU A 34 17.33 -4.02 14.40
C LEU A 34 17.63 -3.01 15.51
N SER A 35 17.30 -1.73 15.31
CA SER A 35 17.48 -0.70 16.33
C SER A 35 16.63 -0.97 17.56
N ILE A 36 15.36 -1.36 17.41
CA ILE A 36 14.50 -1.73 18.54
C ILE A 36 15.10 -2.92 19.30
N SER A 37 15.57 -3.96 18.58
CA SER A 37 16.22 -5.12 19.21
C SER A 37 17.48 -4.74 19.98
N TYR A 38 18.28 -3.80 19.46
CA TYR A 38 19.51 -3.35 20.10
C TYR A 38 19.25 -2.53 21.36
N PHE A 39 18.29 -1.60 21.32
CA PHE A 39 17.99 -0.72 22.46
C PHE A 39 17.17 -1.39 23.58
N ASN A 40 16.48 -2.50 23.28
CA ASN A 40 15.68 -3.23 24.26
C ASN A 40 16.40 -4.42 24.91
N ALA A 41 17.61 -4.76 24.47
CA ALA A 41 18.35 -5.87 25.08
C ALA A 41 19.05 -5.43 26.37
N ASP A 42 18.94 -6.27 27.40
CA ASP A 42 19.65 -6.08 28.68
C ASP A 42 21.17 -6.15 28.49
N GLU A 43 21.64 -7.08 27.65
CA GLU A 43 23.04 -7.23 27.26
C GLU A 43 23.25 -6.96 25.77
N GLN A 44 23.69 -5.74 25.45
CA GLN A 44 23.90 -5.33 24.05
C GLN A 44 24.97 -6.15 23.32
N GLN A 45 25.95 -6.70 24.03
CA GLN A 45 27.02 -7.49 23.44
C GLN A 45 26.51 -8.78 22.78
N ASP A 46 25.53 -9.45 23.40
CA ASP A 46 24.91 -10.65 22.84
C ASP A 46 24.21 -10.37 21.52
N VAL A 47 23.50 -9.24 21.44
CA VAL A 47 22.82 -8.82 20.21
C VAL A 47 23.82 -8.53 19.09
N ILE A 48 24.92 -7.84 19.38
CA ILE A 48 25.98 -7.53 18.41
C ILE A 48 26.59 -8.84 17.87
N ASN A 49 26.81 -9.84 18.72
CA ASN A 49 27.38 -11.12 18.33
C ASN A 49 26.47 -11.91 17.36
N ILE A 50 25.15 -11.67 17.39
CA ILE A 50 24.16 -12.34 16.53
C ILE A 50 24.01 -11.63 15.17
N PHE A 51 24.32 -10.34 15.06
CA PHE A 51 24.13 -9.55 13.85
C PHE A 51 24.77 -10.13 12.57
N PRO A 52 26.00 -10.67 12.59
CA PRO A 52 26.61 -11.29 11.40
C PRO A 52 25.78 -12.43 10.80
N PHE A 53 24.95 -13.10 11.60
CA PHE A 53 24.06 -14.17 11.14
C PHE A 53 22.65 -13.64 10.81
N LEU A 54 22.12 -12.76 11.66
CA LEU A 54 20.77 -12.22 11.52
C LEU A 54 20.62 -11.32 10.30
N ILE A 55 21.59 -10.45 10.02
CA ILE A 55 21.50 -9.49 8.90
C ILE A 55 21.43 -10.22 7.55
N PRO A 56 22.34 -11.17 7.21
CA PRO A 56 22.22 -11.92 5.96
C PRO A 56 20.91 -12.70 5.85
N LEU A 57 20.44 -13.30 6.94
CA LEU A 57 19.16 -14.01 6.96
C LEU A 57 18.00 -13.05 6.62
N MET A 58 17.94 -11.89 7.27
CA MET A 58 16.90 -10.90 7.02
C MET A 58 16.98 -10.33 5.60
N LEU A 59 18.17 -10.07 5.08
CA LEU A 59 18.36 -9.63 3.69
C LEU A 59 17.90 -10.69 2.69
N GLY A 60 18.17 -11.97 2.96
CA GLY A 60 17.69 -13.09 2.16
C GLY A 60 16.15 -13.17 2.14
N LEU A 61 15.51 -13.07 3.32
CA LEU A 61 14.06 -13.04 3.44
C LEU A 61 13.44 -11.83 2.74
N LEU A 62 14.07 -10.65 2.86
CA LEU A 62 13.64 -9.43 2.19
C LEU A 62 13.74 -9.58 0.67
N ALA A 63 14.87 -10.07 0.14
CA ALA A 63 15.06 -10.31 -1.28
C ALA A 63 14.04 -11.31 -1.84
N PHE A 64 13.80 -12.42 -1.13
CA PHE A 64 12.78 -13.41 -1.49
C PHE A 64 11.37 -12.81 -1.46
N GLY A 65 11.04 -12.04 -0.42
CA GLY A 65 9.76 -11.36 -0.26
C GLY A 65 9.50 -10.35 -1.39
N LEU A 66 10.49 -9.53 -1.74
CA LEU A 66 10.43 -8.60 -2.87
C LEU A 66 10.27 -9.33 -4.20
N TYR A 67 11.05 -10.38 -4.44
CA TYR A 67 10.94 -11.20 -5.66
C TYR A 67 9.53 -11.77 -5.82
N ARG A 68 9.00 -12.41 -4.78
CA ARG A 68 7.64 -12.97 -4.79
C ARG A 68 6.58 -11.88 -4.93
N GLY A 69 6.77 -10.74 -4.26
CA GLY A 69 5.89 -9.58 -4.33
C GLY A 69 5.81 -9.01 -5.74
N ILE A 70 6.95 -8.83 -6.41
CA ILE A 70 7.02 -8.32 -7.79
C ILE A 70 6.38 -9.29 -8.78
N ASN A 71 6.63 -10.59 -8.65
CA ASN A 71 6.00 -11.58 -9.53
C ASN A 71 4.48 -11.60 -9.38
N ARG A 72 3.96 -11.44 -8.16
CA ARG A 72 2.53 -11.29 -7.95
C ARG A 72 1.99 -9.99 -8.56
N GLN A 73 2.71 -8.88 -8.40
CA GLN A 73 2.30 -7.60 -9.00
C GLN A 73 2.30 -7.69 -10.54
N LYS A 74 3.21 -8.46 -11.13
CA LYS A 74 3.22 -8.75 -12.56
C LYS A 74 1.92 -9.43 -12.99
N GLU A 75 1.51 -10.49 -12.30
CA GLU A 75 0.28 -11.23 -12.60
C GLU A 75 -0.98 -10.34 -12.48
N ILE A 76 -1.08 -9.51 -11.43
CA ILE A 76 -2.18 -8.56 -11.26
C ILE A 76 -2.19 -7.51 -12.37
N PHE A 77 -1.03 -7.02 -12.77
CA PHE A 77 -0.91 -6.00 -13.81
C PHE A 77 -1.24 -6.58 -15.19
N GLU A 78 -0.65 -7.69 -15.58
CA GLU A 78 -0.83 -8.31 -16.90
C GLU A 78 -2.26 -8.86 -17.12
N SER A 79 -2.96 -9.21 -16.04
CA SER A 79 -4.38 -9.63 -16.09
C SER A 79 -5.38 -8.49 -16.15
N TYR A 80 -4.93 -7.22 -16.18
CA TYR A 80 -5.83 -6.07 -16.24
C TYR A 80 -6.58 -6.05 -17.57
N VAL A 81 -7.91 -5.99 -17.47
CA VAL A 81 -8.82 -5.79 -18.60
C VAL A 81 -9.79 -4.68 -18.23
N ILE A 82 -9.98 -3.74 -19.14
CA ILE A 82 -11.05 -2.75 -19.05
C ILE A 82 -11.99 -2.91 -20.25
N THR A 83 -13.28 -2.93 -19.96
CA THR A 83 -14.34 -3.09 -20.94
C THR A 83 -15.20 -1.85 -20.96
N PHE A 84 -15.40 -1.29 -22.15
CA PHE A 84 -16.31 -0.19 -22.42
C PHE A 84 -17.59 -0.78 -23.04
N ASN A 85 -18.67 -0.73 -22.26
CA ASN A 85 -20.02 -1.03 -22.72
C ASN A 85 -20.75 0.25 -23.13
N ASN A 86 -21.99 0.11 -23.58
CA ASN A 86 -22.82 1.27 -23.92
C ASN A 86 -23.04 2.16 -22.70
N ASN A 87 -23.33 1.56 -21.54
CA ASN A 87 -23.68 2.28 -20.31
C ASN A 87 -22.61 2.21 -19.23
N ASP A 88 -21.71 1.24 -19.26
CA ASP A 88 -20.81 0.95 -18.13
C ASP A 88 -19.35 0.87 -18.56
N ILE A 89 -18.48 1.14 -17.59
CA ILE A 89 -17.04 0.85 -17.63
C ILE A 89 -16.75 -0.23 -16.60
N ILE A 90 -16.25 -1.37 -17.05
CA ILE A 90 -15.98 -2.54 -16.21
C ILE A 90 -14.48 -2.79 -16.16
N ARG A 91 -13.92 -2.95 -14.97
CA ARG A 91 -12.52 -3.27 -14.73
C ARG A 91 -12.40 -4.63 -14.06
N GLU A 92 -11.59 -5.50 -14.66
CA GLU A 92 -11.27 -6.83 -14.19
C GLU A 92 -9.76 -7.00 -14.01
N GLN A 93 -9.36 -7.72 -12.97
CA GLN A 93 -7.96 -7.95 -12.59
C GLN A 93 -7.86 -9.21 -11.73
N TYR A 94 -6.75 -9.94 -11.87
CA TYR A 94 -6.50 -11.16 -11.12
C TYR A 94 -6.62 -10.94 -9.60
N ASN A 95 -7.43 -11.79 -8.97
CA ASN A 95 -7.63 -11.84 -7.52
C ASN A 95 -8.11 -10.51 -6.87
N THR A 96 -8.68 -9.60 -7.66
CA THR A 96 -9.36 -8.39 -7.16
C THR A 96 -10.87 -8.49 -7.43
N SER A 97 -11.65 -7.57 -6.87
CA SER A 97 -13.09 -7.53 -7.18
C SER A 97 -13.30 -6.81 -8.51
N THR A 98 -14.22 -7.30 -9.33
CA THR A 98 -14.68 -6.58 -10.53
C THR A 98 -15.30 -5.26 -10.09
N ILE A 99 -14.89 -4.17 -10.74
CA ILE A 99 -15.44 -2.84 -10.49
C ILE A 99 -16.21 -2.42 -11.73
N THR A 100 -17.49 -2.11 -11.56
CA THR A 100 -18.37 -1.62 -12.62
C THR A 100 -18.84 -0.23 -12.23
N ILE A 101 -18.59 0.75 -13.08
CA ILE A 101 -19.06 2.13 -12.90
C ILE A 101 -19.94 2.48 -14.09
N SER A 102 -21.19 2.87 -13.82
CA SER A 102 -22.06 3.38 -14.88
C SER A 102 -21.55 4.73 -15.36
N LYS A 103 -21.63 5.00 -16.66
CA LYS A 103 -21.17 6.27 -17.27
C LYS A 103 -21.89 7.47 -16.69
N THR A 104 -23.16 7.31 -16.28
CA THR A 104 -23.94 8.34 -15.60
C THR A 104 -23.46 8.61 -14.17
N ASP A 105 -22.79 7.64 -13.55
CA ASP A 105 -22.29 7.72 -12.17
C ASP A 105 -20.83 8.16 -12.08
N ILE A 106 -20.18 8.45 -13.20
CA ILE A 106 -18.79 8.93 -13.23
C ILE A 106 -18.78 10.39 -12.77
N ASP A 107 -18.28 10.65 -11.57
CA ASP A 107 -18.06 12.01 -11.04
C ASP A 107 -16.89 12.70 -11.72
N LYS A 108 -15.74 12.03 -11.87
CA LYS A 108 -14.52 12.66 -12.40
C LYS A 108 -13.67 11.68 -13.19
N ILE A 109 -13.06 12.19 -14.26
CA ILE A 109 -11.98 11.52 -14.99
C ILE A 109 -10.74 12.40 -14.86
N ILE A 110 -9.67 11.84 -14.31
CA ILE A 110 -8.42 12.56 -14.03
C ILE A 110 -7.30 11.94 -14.86
N LYS A 111 -6.56 12.77 -15.61
CA LYS A 111 -5.29 12.37 -16.25
C LYS A 111 -4.14 12.69 -15.31
N ASN A 112 -3.45 11.65 -14.85
CA ASN A 112 -2.32 11.76 -13.94
C ASN A 112 -1.04 12.16 -14.70
N SER A 113 -0.05 12.70 -13.98
CA SER A 113 1.22 13.14 -14.55
C SER A 113 2.05 12.00 -15.20
N ASN A 114 1.82 10.76 -14.80
CA ASN A 114 2.43 9.57 -15.40
C ASN A 114 1.66 9.05 -16.64
N GLY A 115 0.65 9.79 -17.10
CA GLY A 115 -0.22 9.44 -18.23
C GLY A 115 -1.34 8.45 -17.91
N SER A 116 -1.43 7.92 -16.69
CA SER A 116 -2.57 7.06 -16.30
C SER A 116 -3.87 7.88 -16.19
N PHE A 117 -5.02 7.22 -16.32
CA PHE A 117 -6.32 7.82 -16.04
C PHE A 117 -6.91 7.24 -14.75
N THR A 118 -7.54 8.09 -13.96
CA THR A 118 -8.33 7.67 -12.79
C THR A 118 -9.79 8.07 -13.01
N ILE A 119 -10.68 7.08 -13.06
CA ILE A 119 -12.12 7.26 -13.16
C ILE A 119 -12.70 7.09 -11.76
N LYS A 120 -13.36 8.14 -11.25
CA LYS A 120 -14.04 8.15 -9.96
C LYS A 120 -15.54 8.12 -10.18
N GLY A 121 -16.22 7.14 -9.60
CA GLY A 121 -17.66 7.09 -9.51
C GLY A 121 -18.20 7.98 -8.38
N ASN A 122 -19.50 7.87 -8.10
CA ASN A 122 -20.18 8.56 -7.00
C ASN A 122 -19.72 8.09 -5.61
N SER A 123 -19.16 6.88 -5.50
CA SER A 123 -18.66 6.31 -4.24
C SER A 123 -17.14 6.40 -4.13
N ILE A 124 -16.63 6.61 -2.91
CA ILE A 124 -15.20 6.69 -2.60
C ILE A 124 -14.46 5.39 -2.97
N VAL A 125 -15.15 4.25 -2.94
CA VAL A 125 -14.57 2.93 -3.24
C VAL A 125 -14.68 2.52 -4.71
N ASP A 126 -15.42 3.29 -5.50
CA ASP A 126 -15.65 3.01 -6.93
C ASP A 126 -14.67 3.84 -7.75
N VAL A 127 -13.43 3.36 -7.77
CA VAL A 127 -12.32 4.00 -8.50
C VAL A 127 -11.70 2.98 -9.45
N ILE A 128 -11.60 3.34 -10.72
CA ILE A 128 -10.90 2.56 -11.75
C ILE A 128 -9.66 3.34 -12.18
N ASP A 129 -8.49 2.78 -11.91
CA ASP A 129 -7.22 3.30 -12.40
C ASP A 129 -6.79 2.56 -13.68
N ILE A 130 -6.67 3.31 -14.77
CA ILE A 130 -6.23 2.83 -16.09
C ILE A 130 -4.75 3.19 -16.26
N PRO A 131 -3.84 2.21 -16.30
CA PRO A 131 -2.42 2.48 -16.47
C PRO A 131 -2.11 3.04 -17.87
N SER A 132 -1.01 3.81 -17.99
CA SER A 132 -0.57 4.36 -19.27
C SER A 132 -0.04 3.30 -20.25
N GLN A 133 0.26 2.09 -19.76
CA GLN A 133 0.72 0.94 -20.56
C GLN A 133 -0.42 0.16 -21.22
N ILE A 134 -1.62 0.72 -21.29
CA ILE A 134 -2.77 0.06 -21.92
C ILE A 134 -2.68 0.14 -23.45
N GLU A 135 -3.17 -0.88 -24.14
CA GLU A 135 -3.28 -0.91 -25.59
C GLU A 135 -4.28 0.15 -26.08
N ASN A 136 -4.00 0.72 -27.27
CA ASN A 136 -4.83 1.75 -27.89
C ASN A 136 -5.13 2.94 -26.97
N TYR A 137 -4.10 3.42 -26.25
CA TYR A 137 -4.19 4.53 -25.31
C TYR A 137 -4.98 5.74 -25.84
N GLU A 138 -4.68 6.18 -27.07
CA GLU A 138 -5.36 7.32 -27.72
C GLU A 138 -6.86 7.08 -27.90
N LYS A 139 -7.26 5.86 -28.23
CA LYS A 139 -8.67 5.48 -28.38
C LYS A 139 -9.40 5.54 -27.04
N ILE A 140 -8.75 5.11 -25.96
CA ILE A 140 -9.30 5.20 -24.60
C ILE A 140 -9.43 6.65 -24.20
N GLU A 141 -8.40 7.47 -24.42
CA GLU A 141 -8.45 8.91 -24.11
C GLU A 141 -9.63 9.59 -24.82
N LYS A 142 -9.80 9.30 -26.12
CA LYS A 142 -10.94 9.80 -26.89
C LYS A 142 -12.27 9.33 -26.31
N SER A 143 -12.40 8.03 -26.05
CA SER A 143 -13.63 7.44 -25.48
C SER A 143 -13.98 8.02 -24.11
N LEU A 144 -12.97 8.30 -23.27
CA LEU A 144 -13.18 8.93 -21.96
C LEU A 144 -13.57 10.40 -22.11
N SER A 145 -12.97 11.14 -23.05
CA SER A 145 -13.30 12.54 -23.31
C SER A 145 -14.73 12.74 -23.82
N GLU A 146 -15.28 11.75 -24.54
CA GLU A 146 -16.68 11.74 -24.97
C GLU A 146 -17.65 11.51 -23.81
N ILE A 147 -17.22 10.82 -22.75
CA ILE A 147 -18.05 10.55 -21.57
C ILE A 147 -18.06 11.76 -20.62
N ARG A 148 -16.88 12.29 -20.29
CA ARG A 148 -16.74 13.45 -19.40
C ARG A 148 -15.42 14.17 -19.66
N GLN A 149 -15.40 15.49 -19.45
CA GLN A 149 -14.18 16.29 -19.58
C GLN A 149 -13.07 15.75 -18.67
N ILE A 150 -11.91 15.47 -19.26
CA ILE A 150 -10.73 14.98 -18.55
C ILE A 150 -10.08 16.15 -17.81
N SER A 151 -10.03 16.06 -16.48
CA SER A 151 -9.32 17.02 -15.64
C SER A 151 -7.86 16.62 -15.48
N THR A 152 -6.95 17.60 -15.52
CA THR A 152 -5.54 17.42 -15.13
C THR A 152 -5.29 17.77 -13.66
N LYS A 153 -6.24 18.45 -13.01
CA LYS A 153 -6.11 18.84 -11.61
C LYS A 153 -6.46 17.66 -10.72
N ASN A 154 -5.44 17.10 -10.08
CA ASN A 154 -5.60 16.04 -9.10
C ASN A 154 -5.81 16.65 -7.70
N ASN A 155 -7.06 16.67 -7.24
CA ASN A 155 -7.37 16.95 -5.83
C ASN A 155 -7.25 15.63 -5.06
N GLU A 156 -6.02 15.26 -4.72
CA GLU A 156 -5.79 14.11 -3.84
C GLU A 156 -6.31 14.42 -2.44
N PRO A 157 -6.97 13.45 -1.77
CA PRO A 157 -7.30 13.56 -0.36
C PRO A 157 -6.04 13.87 0.47
N PHE A 158 -6.21 14.65 1.54
CA PHE A 158 -5.12 15.04 2.44
C PHE A 158 -4.24 13.84 2.85
N PHE A 159 -4.86 12.72 3.23
CA PHE A 159 -4.15 11.50 3.64
C PHE A 159 -3.28 10.87 2.53
N GLN A 160 -3.66 10.99 1.26
CA GLN A 160 -2.85 10.48 0.15
C GLN A 160 -1.63 11.38 -0.08
N LYS A 161 -1.84 12.71 -0.07
CA LYS A 161 -0.78 13.70 -0.23
C LYS A 161 0.31 13.57 0.83
N TYR A 162 -0.07 13.30 2.08
CA TYR A 162 0.86 13.19 3.22
C TYR A 162 1.20 11.75 3.61
N ARG A 163 0.96 10.77 2.72
CA ARG A 163 1.19 9.35 3.03
C ARG A 163 2.61 9.04 3.52
N LEU A 164 3.62 9.68 2.94
CA LEU A 164 5.01 9.49 3.37
C LEU A 164 5.24 10.04 4.78
N VAL A 165 4.73 11.25 5.07
CA VAL A 165 4.82 11.86 6.39
C VAL A 165 4.10 11.02 7.44
N LEU A 166 2.89 10.53 7.13
CA LEU A 166 2.14 9.62 8.01
C LEU A 166 2.87 8.31 8.26
N SER A 167 3.56 7.76 7.25
CA SER A 167 4.39 6.56 7.41
C SER A 167 5.56 6.81 8.36
N ILE A 168 6.29 7.92 8.18
CA ILE A 168 7.40 8.31 9.08
C ILE A 168 6.88 8.56 10.50
N PHE A 169 5.76 9.28 10.63
CA PHE A 169 5.11 9.53 11.91
C PHE A 169 4.73 8.23 12.62
N SER A 170 4.16 7.26 11.90
CA SER A 170 3.82 5.95 12.46
C SER A 170 5.05 5.16 12.93
N ILE A 171 6.16 5.24 12.19
CA ILE A 171 7.44 4.63 12.60
C ILE A 171 7.97 5.31 13.88
N GLY A 172 7.89 6.64 13.95
CA GLY A 172 8.24 7.40 15.16
C GLY A 172 7.42 6.97 16.37
N LEU A 173 6.10 6.84 16.23
CA LEU A 173 5.23 6.35 17.29
C LEU A 173 5.59 4.93 17.72
N MET A 174 5.90 4.05 16.76
CA MET A 174 6.37 2.69 17.05
C MET A 174 7.66 2.74 17.89
N ALA A 175 8.63 3.55 17.49
CA ALA A 175 9.87 3.73 18.25
C ALA A 175 9.59 4.26 19.67
N CYS A 176 8.72 5.24 19.84
CA CYS A 176 8.31 5.74 21.15
C CYS A 176 7.70 4.65 22.04
N VAL A 177 6.82 3.80 21.49
CA VAL A 177 6.21 2.69 22.25
C VAL A 177 7.26 1.71 22.71
N TYR A 178 8.17 1.28 21.83
CA TYR A 178 9.09 0.20 22.15
C TYR A 178 10.33 0.67 22.93
N ILE A 179 10.84 1.87 22.68
CA ILE A 179 12.12 2.36 23.26
C ILE A 179 11.89 3.22 24.51
N SER A 180 10.80 3.99 24.59
CA SER A 180 10.60 4.90 25.72
C SER A 180 10.34 4.14 27.03
N LYS A 181 10.91 4.65 28.13
CA LYS A 181 10.64 4.19 29.50
C LYS A 181 9.53 5.00 30.18
N ASP A 182 9.20 6.17 29.65
CA ASP A 182 8.18 7.04 30.20
C ASP A 182 6.79 6.47 29.88
N LYS A 183 6.02 6.16 30.95
CA LYS A 183 4.69 5.57 30.87
C LYS A 183 3.69 6.43 30.11
N ILE A 184 3.78 7.76 30.25
CA ILE A 184 2.89 8.71 29.59
C ILE A 184 3.19 8.72 28.09
N ILE A 185 4.47 8.79 27.71
CA ILE A 185 4.88 8.77 26.30
C ILE A 185 4.42 7.47 25.63
N VAL A 186 4.63 6.32 26.28
CA VAL A 186 4.22 5.01 25.75
C VAL A 186 2.70 4.92 25.61
N GLY A 187 1.94 5.33 26.63
CA GLY A 187 0.48 5.28 26.61
C GLY A 187 -0.13 6.16 25.51
N VAL A 188 0.32 7.41 25.40
CA VAL A 188 -0.19 8.35 24.38
C VAL A 188 0.21 7.89 22.97
N SER A 189 1.50 7.60 22.76
CA SER A 189 2.00 7.20 21.44
C SER A 189 1.38 5.88 20.97
N GLY A 190 1.25 4.92 21.89
CA GLY A 190 0.64 3.62 21.63
C GLY A 190 -0.83 3.74 21.26
N THR A 191 -1.59 4.58 21.97
CA THR A 191 -3.01 4.82 21.65
C THR A 191 -3.17 5.44 20.25
N ILE A 192 -2.39 6.47 19.92
CA ILE A 192 -2.44 7.09 18.59
C ILE A 192 -2.07 6.07 17.50
N LEU A 193 -1.02 5.28 17.73
CA LEU A 193 -0.58 4.24 16.79
C LEU A 193 -1.67 3.19 16.57
N LEU A 194 -2.34 2.73 17.63
CA LEU A 194 -3.43 1.76 17.52
C LEU A 194 -4.60 2.30 16.68
N VAL A 195 -4.97 3.56 16.86
CA VAL A 195 -6.01 4.21 16.04
C VAL A 195 -5.59 4.26 14.56
N LEU A 196 -4.34 4.64 14.27
CA LEU A 196 -3.82 4.67 12.90
C LEU A 196 -3.80 3.28 12.24
N LEU A 197 -3.34 2.26 12.97
CA LEU A 197 -3.31 0.89 12.46
C LEU A 197 -4.71 0.31 12.26
N GLY A 198 -5.64 0.57 13.19
CA GLY A 198 -7.04 0.16 13.09
C GLY A 198 -7.74 0.80 11.88
N TYR A 199 -7.55 2.10 11.68
CA TYR A 199 -8.09 2.80 10.51
C TYR A 199 -7.51 2.27 9.20
N SER A 200 -6.18 2.07 9.15
CA SER A 200 -5.49 1.50 7.97
C SER A 200 -6.00 0.09 7.65
N PHE A 201 -6.17 -0.75 8.66
CA PHE A 201 -6.74 -2.09 8.50
C PHE A 201 -8.15 -2.03 7.89
N PHE A 202 -9.02 -1.20 8.43
CA PHE A 202 -10.38 -1.02 7.93
C PHE A 202 -10.41 -0.55 6.47
N GLU A 203 -9.62 0.47 6.13
CA GLU A 203 -9.51 0.99 4.76
C GLU A 203 -9.03 -0.09 3.77
N ILE A 204 -8.02 -0.87 4.14
CA ILE A 204 -7.49 -1.95 3.29
C ILE A 204 -8.54 -3.05 3.06
N GLN A 205 -9.31 -3.42 4.10
CA GLN A 205 -10.36 -4.44 3.96
C GLN A 205 -11.49 -3.96 3.04
N ARG A 206 -11.86 -2.68 3.12
CA ARG A 206 -12.95 -2.10 2.30
C ARG A 206 -12.55 -1.85 0.85
N ASN A 207 -11.28 -1.59 0.56
CA ASN A 207 -10.81 -1.22 -0.78
C ASN A 207 -10.96 -2.37 -1.81
N LYS A 208 -11.73 -2.16 -2.88
CA LYS A 208 -11.99 -3.16 -3.94
C LYS A 208 -10.79 -3.43 -4.84
N SER A 209 -9.85 -2.48 -4.93
CA SER A 209 -8.66 -2.55 -5.77
C SER A 209 -7.52 -3.37 -5.16
N ILE A 210 -7.63 -3.77 -3.89
CA ILE A 210 -6.63 -4.61 -3.21
C ILE A 210 -6.96 -6.08 -3.41
N ASP A 211 -5.95 -6.87 -3.80
CA ASP A 211 -6.11 -8.30 -4.04
C ASP A 211 -6.46 -9.07 -2.75
N LYS A 212 -7.31 -10.10 -2.87
CA LYS A 212 -7.81 -10.88 -1.73
C LYS A 212 -6.68 -11.50 -0.91
N LYS A 213 -5.56 -11.85 -1.54
CA LYS A 213 -4.40 -12.42 -0.84
C LYS A 213 -3.71 -11.38 0.05
N THR A 214 -3.55 -10.14 -0.40
CA THR A 214 -3.08 -9.04 0.47
C THR A 214 -4.04 -8.79 1.63
N LYS A 215 -5.36 -8.77 1.38
CA LYS A 215 -6.35 -8.62 2.46
C LYS A 215 -6.26 -9.72 3.52
N LYS A 216 -6.04 -10.97 3.10
CA LYS A 216 -5.80 -12.10 4.00
C LYS A 216 -4.48 -11.98 4.76
N GLY A 217 -3.41 -11.57 4.09
CA GLY A 217 -2.11 -11.32 4.73
C GLY A 217 -2.18 -10.25 5.81
N MET A 218 -3.12 -9.31 5.70
CA MET A 218 -3.27 -8.22 6.67
C MET A 218 -3.79 -8.66 8.04
N TRP A 219 -4.28 -9.88 8.18
CA TRP A 219 -4.61 -10.43 9.49
C TRP A 219 -3.40 -10.57 10.42
N TRP A 220 -2.18 -10.64 9.88
CA TRP A 220 -0.95 -10.56 10.68
C TRP A 220 -0.81 -9.23 11.43
N LEU A 221 -1.50 -8.17 11.00
CA LEU A 221 -1.52 -6.90 11.72
C LEU A 221 -2.15 -7.01 13.10
N ILE A 222 -3.03 -8.00 13.33
CA ILE A 222 -3.62 -8.24 14.65
C ILE A 222 -2.55 -8.67 15.66
N VAL A 223 -1.57 -9.47 15.22
CA VAL A 223 -0.44 -9.86 16.08
C VAL A 223 0.41 -8.64 16.44
N VAL A 224 0.63 -7.72 15.49
CA VAL A 224 1.33 -6.46 15.75
C VAL A 224 0.56 -5.59 16.75
N ILE A 225 -0.74 -5.44 16.56
CA ILE A 225 -1.63 -4.70 17.47
C ILE A 225 -1.60 -5.31 18.87
N ALA A 226 -1.69 -6.65 18.99
CA ALA A 226 -1.61 -7.34 20.27
C ALA A 226 -0.23 -7.14 20.94
N SER A 227 0.86 -7.16 20.18
CA SER A 227 2.20 -6.87 20.68
C SER A 227 2.32 -5.44 21.24
N ILE A 228 1.76 -4.45 20.53
CA ILE A 228 1.74 -3.05 20.98
C ILE A 228 0.93 -2.93 22.29
N ILE A 229 -0.26 -3.53 22.35
CA ILE A 229 -1.11 -3.51 23.55
C ILE A 229 -0.38 -4.16 24.73
N GLY A 230 0.24 -5.32 24.52
CA GLY A 230 1.03 -5.99 25.55
C GLY A 230 2.17 -5.11 26.07
N ASN A 231 2.93 -4.48 25.17
CA ASN A 231 4.05 -3.61 25.55
C ASN A 231 3.57 -2.39 26.38
N ILE A 232 2.47 -1.75 25.96
CA ILE A 232 1.85 -0.66 26.71
C ILE A 232 1.44 -1.14 28.11
N TYR A 233 0.78 -2.30 28.20
CA TYR A 233 0.32 -2.86 29.46
C TYR A 233 1.47 -3.12 30.45
N PHE A 234 2.53 -3.82 30.01
CA PHE A 234 3.68 -4.13 30.85
C PHE A 234 4.35 -2.85 31.39
N LYS A 235 4.65 -1.90 30.50
CA LYS A 235 5.32 -0.65 30.89
C LYS A 235 4.48 0.22 31.84
N ILE A 236 3.15 0.27 31.65
CA ILE A 236 2.28 1.02 32.55
C ILE A 236 2.23 0.37 33.94
N MET A 237 2.11 -0.96 34.00
CA MET A 237 2.07 -1.71 35.26
C MET A 237 3.42 -1.75 36.00
N GLY A 238 4.50 -1.26 35.39
CA GLY A 238 5.80 -1.12 36.04
C GLY A 238 6.64 -2.40 36.05
N GLN A 239 6.40 -3.29 35.08
CA GLN A 239 7.30 -4.37 34.71
C GLN A 239 8.09 -3.94 33.46
#